data_AF-B6UCD2-F1
#
_entry.id   AF-B6UCD2-F1
#
_cell.length_a   1.000
_cell.length_b   1.000
_cell.length_c   1.000
_cell.angle_alpha   90.00
_cell.angle_beta   90.00
_cell.angle_gamma   90.00
#
_symmetry.space_group_name_H-M   'P 1'
#
loop_
_entity.id
_entity.type
_entity.pdbx_description
1 polymer ?
#
loop_
_entity_poly.entity_id
_entity_poly.type
_entity_poly.pdbx_seq_one_letter_code
_entity_poly.pdbx_strand_id
1 'polypeptide(L)'
;MSSQLIEEHRSGAEVHVGHELCERKSREFMVELGLPDGLLPLPRLDEVGYNRSTGFVWLRQAAGLTHTFGSIGKQVWYDREVTAFVEPGRMF
;
A
#
# COMPACT_ATOMS: atom_id res chain seq x y z
N MET A 1 2.07 18.69 12.71
CA MET A 1 3.33 18.05 13.10
C MET A 1 3.48 16.64 12.51
N SER A 2 2.39 15.88 12.28
CA SER A 2 2.45 14.55 11.63
C SER A 2 2.47 14.57 10.09
N SER A 3 1.91 15.61 9.45
CA SER A 3 1.89 15.74 7.98
C SER A 3 3.27 15.99 7.35
N GLN A 4 4.16 16.70 8.05
CA GLN A 4 5.50 17.03 7.54
C GLN A 4 6.41 15.80 7.46
N LEU A 5 6.28 14.86 8.40
CA LEU A 5 7.04 13.60 8.40
C LEU A 5 6.65 12.69 7.22
N ILE A 6 5.36 12.65 6.87
CA ILE A 6 4.89 11.89 5.70
C ILE A 6 5.47 12.49 4.41
N GLU A 7 5.48 13.83 4.29
CA GLU A 7 6.05 14.53 3.13
C GLU A 7 7.57 14.28 2.99
N GLU A 8 8.31 14.27 4.11
CA GLU A 8 9.73 13.93 4.13
C GLU A 8 9.98 12.47 3.73
N HIS A 9 9.14 11.54 4.18
CA HIS A 9 9.19 10.14 3.75
C HIS A 9 8.71 9.91 2.32
N ARG A 10 8.02 10.87 1.69
CA ARG A 10 7.74 10.84 0.24
C ARG A 10 8.92 11.33 -0.59
N SER A 11 9.85 12.08 0.00
CA SER A 11 11.05 12.57 -0.67
C SER A 11 11.94 11.39 -1.09
N GLY A 12 12.13 11.22 -2.40
CA GLY A 12 12.91 10.13 -2.99
C GLY A 12 12.18 8.78 -3.09
N ALA A 13 10.88 8.74 -2.84
CA ALA A 13 10.07 7.56 -3.03
C ALA A 13 9.78 7.28 -4.52
N GLU A 14 9.70 6.01 -4.87
CA GLU A 14 9.24 5.56 -6.19
C GLU A 14 7.72 5.69 -6.24
N VAL A 15 7.24 6.69 -6.98
CA VAL A 15 5.80 6.90 -7.19
C VAL A 15 5.41 6.39 -8.57
N HIS A 16 4.46 5.47 -8.59
CA HIS A 16 3.88 4.90 -9.78
C HIS A 16 2.41 5.30 -9.86
N VAL A 17 2.00 5.77 -11.03
CA VAL A 17 0.62 6.17 -11.32
C VAL A 17 0.09 5.29 -12.43
N GLY A 18 -1.14 4.79 -12.27
CA GLY A 18 -1.82 3.96 -13.26
C GLY A 18 -2.06 2.53 -12.77
N HIS A 19 -3.31 2.08 -12.95
CA HIS A 19 -3.85 0.86 -12.36
C HIS A 19 -2.97 -0.39 -12.59
N GLU A 20 -2.62 -0.69 -13.84
CA GLU A 20 -1.82 -1.88 -14.18
C GLU A 20 -0.41 -1.84 -13.58
N LEU A 21 0.24 -0.66 -13.61
CA LEU A 21 1.58 -0.49 -13.07
C LEU A 21 1.58 -0.59 -11.55
N CYS A 22 0.58 0.04 -10.91
CA CYS A 22 0.36 0.02 -9.47
C CYS A 22 0.12 -1.41 -8.96
N GLU A 23 -0.73 -2.17 -9.63
CA GLU A 23 -1.01 -3.56 -9.26
C GLU A 23 0.23 -4.44 -9.37
N ARG A 24 0.95 -4.36 -10.48
CA ARG A 24 2.20 -5.11 -10.67
C ARG A 24 3.25 -4.75 -9.63
N LYS A 25 3.48 -3.45 -9.40
CA LYS A 25 4.48 -2.97 -8.44
C LYS A 25 4.13 -3.34 -7.01
N SER A 26 2.85 -3.22 -6.63
CA SER A 26 2.40 -3.63 -5.29
C SER A 26 2.60 -5.13 -5.05
N ARG A 27 2.33 -6.00 -6.04
CA ARG A 27 2.65 -7.43 -5.95
C ARG A 27 4.15 -7.70 -5.86
N GLU A 28 4.95 -7.05 -6.72
CA GLU A 28 6.42 -7.13 -6.64
C GLU A 28 6.93 -6.77 -5.25
N PHE A 29 6.41 -5.69 -4.65
CA PHE A 29 6.77 -5.27 -3.29
C PHE A 29 6.31 -6.27 -2.23
N MET A 30 5.09 -6.81 -2.33
CA MET A 30 4.63 -7.84 -1.39
C MET A 30 5.55 -9.06 -1.41
N VAL A 31 5.96 -9.52 -2.60
CA VAL A 31 6.91 -10.64 -2.75
C VAL A 31 8.29 -10.27 -2.21
N GLU A 32 8.81 -9.08 -2.54
CA GLU A 32 10.11 -8.57 -2.07
C GLU A 32 10.15 -8.46 -0.53
N LEU A 33 9.02 -8.07 0.08
CA LEU A 33 8.86 -7.92 1.53
C LEU A 33 8.45 -9.23 2.22
N GLY A 34 8.20 -10.32 1.48
CA GLY A 34 7.75 -11.60 2.05
C GLY A 34 6.33 -11.56 2.62
N LEU A 35 5.49 -10.66 2.14
CA LEU A 35 4.09 -10.52 2.52
C LEU A 35 3.19 -11.40 1.64
N PRO A 36 2.08 -11.93 2.18
CA PRO A 36 1.16 -12.76 1.41
C PRO A 36 0.38 -11.95 0.36
N ASP A 37 0.20 -12.55 -0.82
CA ASP A 37 -0.43 -12.00 -2.04
C ASP A 37 -1.94 -11.64 -1.93
N GLY A 38 -2.47 -11.55 -0.72
CA GLY A 38 -3.86 -11.19 -0.45
C GLY A 38 -4.03 -10.26 0.75
N LEU A 39 -2.93 -9.69 1.26
CA LEU A 39 -2.99 -8.79 2.42
C LEU A 39 -3.79 -7.52 2.14
N LEU A 40 -3.71 -7.03 0.90
CA LEU A 40 -4.32 -5.78 0.49
C LEU A 40 -5.20 -5.99 -0.75
N PRO A 41 -6.48 -5.57 -0.70
CA PRO A 41 -7.33 -5.58 -1.87
C PRO A 41 -6.93 -4.41 -2.78
N LEU A 42 -6.47 -4.70 -4.00
CA LEU A 42 -5.97 -3.71 -4.96
C LEU A 42 -6.93 -3.47 -6.15
N PRO A 43 -8.26 -3.42 -6.00
CA PRO A 43 -9.14 -3.48 -7.17
C PRO A 43 -9.05 -2.24 -8.07
N ARG A 44 -8.68 -1.07 -7.52
CA ARG A 44 -8.55 0.20 -8.26
C ARG A 44 -7.53 1.13 -7.58
N LEU A 45 -6.26 0.79 -7.70
CA LEU A 45 -5.18 1.70 -7.33
C LEU A 45 -4.99 2.76 -8.41
N ASP A 46 -4.97 4.02 -8.00
CA ASP A 46 -4.63 5.15 -8.86
C ASP A 46 -3.13 5.46 -8.77
N GLU A 47 -2.58 5.34 -7.56
CA GLU A 47 -1.19 5.64 -7.25
C GLU A 47 -0.64 4.71 -6.16
N VAL A 48 0.61 4.30 -6.34
CA VAL A 48 1.39 3.57 -5.36
C VAL A 48 2.71 4.29 -5.18
N GLY A 49 3.05 4.61 -3.95
CA GLY A 49 4.35 5.15 -3.60
C GLY A 49 5.09 4.21 -2.66
N TYR A 50 6.36 3.95 -2.94
CA TYR A 50 7.21 3.17 -2.06
C TYR A 50 8.56 3.85 -1.86
N ASN A 51 8.88 4.13 -0.60
CA ASN A 51 10.19 4.59 -0.19
C ASN A 51 11.02 3.41 0.32
N ARG A 52 11.91 2.90 -0.53
CA ARG A 52 12.88 1.83 -0.19
C ARG A 52 13.83 2.23 0.94
N SER A 53 14.11 3.52 1.11
CA SER A 53 15.05 4.01 2.13
C SER A 53 14.47 3.96 3.53
N THR A 54 13.16 4.19 3.67
CA THR A 54 12.48 4.27 4.97
C THR A 54 11.52 3.11 5.22
N GLY A 55 11.26 2.29 4.20
CA GLY A 55 10.21 1.27 4.25
C GLY A 55 8.80 1.89 4.27
N PHE A 56 8.63 3.14 3.85
CA PHE A 56 7.31 3.77 3.85
C PHE A 56 6.57 3.47 2.55
N VAL A 57 5.36 2.92 2.62
CA VAL A 57 4.50 2.67 1.47
C VAL A 57 3.19 3.41 1.62
N TRP A 58 2.68 3.94 0.51
CA TRP A 58 1.31 4.43 0.46
C TRP A 58 0.63 3.98 -0.83
N LEU A 59 -0.66 3.76 -0.68
CA LEU A 59 -1.54 3.28 -1.73
C LEU A 59 -2.73 4.24 -1.78
N ARG A 60 -2.98 4.81 -2.95
CA ARG A 60 -4.11 5.68 -3.18
C ARG A 60 -5.06 5.03 -4.17
N GLN A 61 -6.32 5.00 -3.81
CA GLN A 61 -7.40 4.39 -4.57
C GLN A 61 -8.53 5.41 -4.81
N ALA A 62 -9.24 5.24 -5.92
CA ALA A 62 -10.24 6.22 -6.35
C ALA A 62 -11.39 6.40 -5.34
N ALA A 63 -11.72 5.34 -4.61
CA ALA A 63 -12.74 5.33 -3.57
C ALA A 63 -12.35 4.35 -2.47
N GLY A 64 -12.74 4.65 -1.23
CA GLY A 64 -12.59 3.72 -0.10
C GLY A 64 -13.33 2.41 -0.39
N LEU A 65 -12.75 1.30 0.06
CA LEU A 65 -13.23 -0.04 -0.24
C LEU A 65 -13.50 -0.78 1.06
N THR A 66 -14.64 -1.45 1.11
CA THR A 66 -14.91 -2.46 2.12
C THR A 66 -14.56 -3.83 1.53
N HIS A 67 -13.64 -4.55 2.16
CA HIS A 67 -13.26 -5.90 1.77
C HIS A 67 -13.64 -6.89 2.85
N THR A 68 -14.30 -7.98 2.45
CA THR A 68 -14.65 -9.07 3.35
C THR A 68 -13.73 -10.25 3.08
N PHE A 69 -12.85 -10.55 4.02
CA PHE A 69 -11.98 -11.72 3.97
C PHE A 69 -12.82 -12.97 4.23
N GLY A 70 -13.27 -13.63 3.17
CA GLY A 70 -14.14 -14.81 3.26
C GLY A 70 -13.52 -15.98 4.04
N SER A 71 -12.20 -16.09 4.06
CA SER A 71 -11.46 -17.13 4.80
C SER A 71 -11.59 -17.00 6.33
N ILE A 72 -11.75 -15.78 6.84
CA ILE A 72 -11.84 -15.48 8.29
C ILE A 72 -13.17 -14.85 8.69
N GLY A 73 -14.07 -14.60 7.72
CA GLY A 73 -15.37 -13.96 7.92
C GLY A 73 -15.29 -12.52 8.43
N LYS A 74 -14.14 -11.85 8.31
CA LYS A 74 -13.95 -10.48 8.80
C LYS A 74 -14.10 -9.46 7.69
N GLN A 75 -14.81 -8.38 7.99
CA GLN A 75 -14.92 -7.21 7.13
C GLN A 75 -13.91 -6.15 7.57
N VAL A 76 -13.13 -5.63 6.62
CA VAL A 76 -12.15 -4.57 6.82
C VAL A 76 -12.49 -3.44 5.87
N TRP A 77 -12.38 -2.21 6.37
CA TRP A 77 -12.58 -1.01 5.58
C TRP A 77 -11.22 -0.35 5.32
N TYR A 78 -10.97 -0.02 4.06
CA TYR A 78 -9.81 0.71 3.60
C TYR A 78 -10.27 2.09 3.13
N ASP A 79 -9.59 3.13 3.61
CA ASP A 79 -9.82 4.50 3.16
C ASP A 79 -9.23 4.72 1.76
N ARG A 80 -9.47 5.90 1.17
CA ARG A 80 -8.93 6.30 -0.14
C ARG A 80 -7.41 6.37 -0.17
N GLU A 81 -6.79 6.68 0.96
CA GLU A 81 -5.34 6.73 1.12
C GLU A 81 -4.97 5.80 2.27
N VAL A 82 -4.17 4.78 1.96
CA VAL A 82 -3.66 3.80 2.92
C VAL A 82 -2.16 4.00 2.99
N THR A 83 -1.66 4.37 4.17
CA THR A 83 -0.22 4.51 4.44
C THR A 83 0.19 3.43 5.43
N ALA A 84 1.38 2.87 5.24
CA ALA A 84 1.93 1.86 6.14
C ALA A 84 3.46 1.92 6.13
N PHE A 85 4.07 1.44 7.21
CA PHE A 85 5.50 1.17 7.22
C PHE A 85 5.72 -0.33 7.08
N VAL A 86 6.61 -0.72 6.16
CA VAL A 86 6.91 -2.11 5.87
C VAL A 86 8.32 -2.46 6.33
N GLU A 87 8.42 -3.61 6.99
CA GLU A 87 9.65 -4.31 7.29
C GLU A 87 9.59 -5.70 6.65
N PRO A 88 10.72 -6.40 6.48
CA PRO A 88 10.72 -7.78 5.99
C PRO A 88 9.76 -8.67 6.81
N GLY A 89 8.67 -9.11 6.18
CA GLY A 89 7.63 -9.96 6.76
C GLY A 89 6.61 -9.24 7.66
N ARG A 90 6.62 -7.91 7.77
CA ARG A 90 5.71 -7.14 8.63
C ARG A 90 5.27 -5.83 8.01
N MET A 91 4.05 -5.41 8.32
CA MET A 91 3.50 -4.11 7.95
C MET A 91 2.86 -3.48 9.21
N PHE A 92 3.20 -2.23 9.48
CA PHE A 92 2.80 -1.44 10.64
C PHE A 92 1.88 -0.29 10.23
#